data_AF-A0A074RJJ0-F1
#
_entry.id   AF-A0A074RJJ0-F1
#
_cell.length_a   1.000
_cell.length_b   1.000
_cell.length_c   1.000
_cell.angle_alpha   90.00
_cell.angle_beta   90.00
_cell.angle_gamma   90.00
#
_symmetry.space_group_name_H-M   'P 1'
#
loop_
_entity.id
_entity.type
_entity.pdbx_description
1 polymer ?
#
loop_
_entity_poly.entity_id
_entity_poly.type
_entity_poly.pdbx_seq_one_letter_code
_entity_poly.pdbx_strand_id
1 'polypeptide(L)'
;MGGFAQLALPPPNDTVSLTLIRNGTTSQETYNVPYLSRLGSKTVEFTDAHTLWSNNCLPTGATNGDLPSDASQASRMKTVAGLQSTGEEDPLSRPAKFQRSPIIPPVVDGRRESYASLVYDEPQDISLPEHLSPTGSVTGYAAVNWHMLDDGKTAVLWLASFDGRSIELRNAILNGLNAVKAKGAQRLLIDVTNNGGGQICMASFLHRVLAGPQPGLDVQPGLDGSVRAQDLPQKMVAKIIAGGVSEDGKFHYNPLNYKGANGADFAANFNWLDPPIQVQVNGVTDKFSQKMGDFCLPFPQSPPTTQPFAFENIAIMGNGRCASACSLFSILMRTKYNVKTVVVGGKPGTTQQYCGVVGGQSLSFVPINADLKLLGLKNDTLAPPDFLTNSYQGLTWKLAYSPSDPTSFEEFKSHPAQFVFPLLPST
;
A
#
# COMPACT_ATOMS: atom_id res chain seq x y z
N MET A 1 15.67 -3.00 33.22
CA MET A 1 14.96 -3.82 32.21
C MET A 1 14.81 -3.12 30.86
N GLY A 2 15.13 -1.82 30.69
CA GLY A 2 15.04 -1.13 29.39
C GLY A 2 16.16 -1.44 28.38
N GLY A 3 17.38 -1.79 28.80
CA GLY A 3 18.52 -1.97 27.89
C GLY A 3 18.33 -3.06 26.82
N PHE A 4 17.71 -4.20 27.18
CA PHE A 4 17.38 -5.26 26.23
C PHE A 4 16.30 -4.81 25.21
N ALA A 5 15.35 -4.00 25.66
CA ALA A 5 14.26 -3.49 24.84
C ALA A 5 14.66 -2.29 23.98
N GLN A 6 15.95 -1.91 23.97
CA GLN A 6 16.53 -0.86 23.11
C GLN A 6 17.40 -1.40 21.97
N LEU A 7 17.71 -2.70 21.95
CA LEU A 7 18.59 -3.27 20.92
C LEU A 7 17.78 -3.82 19.74
N ALA A 8 18.15 -3.39 18.53
CA ALA A 8 17.56 -3.90 17.27
C ALA A 8 17.99 -5.34 16.94
N LEU A 9 19.08 -5.81 17.57
CA LEU A 9 19.56 -7.19 17.55
C LEU A 9 19.65 -7.71 18.98
N PRO A 10 19.45 -9.01 19.23
CA PRO A 10 19.55 -9.55 20.58
C PRO A 10 20.93 -9.27 21.18
N PRO A 11 21.03 -9.06 22.51
CA PRO A 11 22.27 -9.39 23.20
C PRO A 11 22.66 -10.82 22.79
N PRO A 12 23.93 -11.14 22.50
CA PRO A 12 24.37 -12.44 21.96
C PRO A 12 23.94 -13.69 22.78
N ASN A 13 23.31 -13.51 23.94
CA ASN A 13 22.96 -14.53 24.91
C ASN A 13 21.44 -14.78 25.04
N ASP A 14 20.57 -14.01 24.37
CA ASP A 14 19.11 -14.15 24.47
C ASP A 14 18.56 -15.01 23.31
N THR A 15 18.49 -16.32 23.54
CA THR A 15 17.88 -17.29 22.63
C THR A 15 16.76 -18.07 23.31
N VAL A 16 15.71 -18.43 22.56
CA VAL A 16 14.73 -19.45 22.96
C VAL A 16 15.17 -20.77 22.35
N SER A 17 15.39 -21.79 23.18
CA SER A 17 15.66 -23.15 22.70
C SER A 17 14.35 -23.79 22.24
N LEU A 18 14.22 -24.00 20.93
CA LEU A 18 13.09 -24.68 20.29
C LEU A 18 13.47 -26.14 20.05
N THR A 19 12.84 -27.07 20.76
CA THR A 19 12.99 -28.50 20.49
C THR A 19 11.88 -28.95 19.56
N LEU A 20 12.26 -29.53 18.42
CA LEU A 20 11.33 -30.00 17.39
C LEU A 20 11.73 -31.38 16.87
N ILE A 21 10.73 -32.16 16.47
CA ILE A 21 10.91 -33.39 15.71
C ILE A 21 10.53 -33.06 14.28
N ARG A 22 11.49 -33.10 13.35
CA ARG A 22 11.22 -32.79 11.94
C ARG A 22 10.33 -33.86 11.33
N ASN A 23 9.43 -33.46 10.44
CA ASN A 23 8.53 -34.39 9.77
C ASN A 23 9.34 -35.49 9.03
N GLY A 24 9.01 -36.76 9.27
CA GLY A 24 9.75 -37.91 8.74
C GLY A 24 10.96 -38.34 9.58
N THR A 25 11.20 -37.72 10.74
CA THR A 25 12.24 -38.13 11.70
C THR A 25 11.63 -38.48 13.05
N THR A 26 12.36 -39.23 13.88
CA THR A 26 11.99 -39.53 15.27
C THR A 26 12.94 -38.89 16.28
N SER A 27 14.07 -38.37 15.81
CA SER A 27 15.06 -37.66 16.63
C SER A 27 14.61 -36.25 16.94
N GLN A 28 14.67 -35.87 18.22
CA GLN A 28 14.51 -34.49 18.65
C GLN A 28 15.74 -33.69 18.25
N GLU A 29 15.51 -32.48 17.74
CA GLU A 29 16.54 -31.52 17.40
C GLU A 29 16.26 -30.23 18.16
N THR A 30 17.30 -29.65 18.75
CA THR A 30 17.20 -28.37 19.49
C THR A 30 17.84 -27.27 18.68
N TYR A 31 17.08 -26.22 18.40
CA TYR A 31 17.53 -25.02 17.70
C TYR A 31 17.46 -23.84 18.67
N ASN A 32 18.56 -23.12 18.83
CA ASN A 32 18.55 -21.87 19.56
C ASN A 32 18.09 -20.76 18.62
N VAL A 33 16.83 -20.35 18.78
CA VAL A 33 16.24 -19.28 17.99
C VAL A 33 16.53 -17.96 18.70
N PRO A 34 17.25 -17.01 18.07
CA PRO A 34 17.48 -15.70 18.68
C PRO A 34 16.15 -14.99 18.95
N TYR A 35 16.02 -14.37 20.13
CA TYR A 35 14.91 -13.45 20.36
C TYR A 35 15.13 -12.18 19.52
N LEU A 36 14.13 -11.78 18.74
CA LEU A 36 14.20 -10.57 17.92
C LEU A 36 13.25 -9.52 18.50
N SER A 37 13.80 -8.52 19.20
CA SER A 37 13.08 -7.28 19.49
C SER A 37 13.13 -6.36 18.28
N ARG A 38 12.02 -5.75 17.92
CA ARG A 38 11.97 -4.76 16.84
C ARG A 38 11.84 -3.38 17.44
N LEU A 39 12.92 -2.60 17.41
CA LEU A 39 12.85 -1.16 17.60
C LEU A 39 12.90 -0.48 16.24
N GLY A 40 11.87 0.33 15.96
CA GLY A 40 11.91 1.21 14.81
C GLY A 40 12.99 2.27 14.99
N SER A 41 13.63 2.69 13.89
CA SER A 41 14.67 3.73 13.87
C SER A 41 14.25 5.10 14.41
N LYS A 42 12.94 5.33 14.57
CA LYS A 42 12.36 6.54 15.17
C LYS A 42 12.08 6.42 16.67
N THR A 43 12.41 5.28 17.29
CA THR A 43 12.22 5.07 18.73
C THR A 43 13.25 5.87 19.49
N VAL A 44 12.80 6.73 20.41
CA VAL A 44 13.65 7.49 21.32
C VAL A 44 14.02 6.59 22.50
N GLU A 45 15.26 6.64 22.95
CA GLU A 45 15.75 5.83 24.07
C GLU A 45 14.86 5.95 25.33
N PHE A 46 14.76 4.85 26.09
CA PHE A 46 13.96 4.74 27.30
C PHE A 46 14.52 3.69 28.28
N THR A 47 14.64 4.00 29.56
CA THR A 47 15.23 3.09 30.56
C THR A 47 14.19 2.44 31.47
N ASP A 48 12.98 2.97 31.49
CA ASP A 48 11.83 2.55 32.30
C ASP A 48 10.49 2.81 31.57
N ALA A 49 9.37 2.38 32.19
CA ALA A 49 8.04 2.55 31.61
C ALA A 49 7.63 4.02 31.48
N HIS A 50 8.12 4.90 32.38
CA HIS A 50 7.80 6.32 32.36
C HIS A 50 8.44 7.01 31.15
N THR A 51 9.73 6.78 30.93
CA THR A 51 10.50 7.28 29.79
C THR A 51 10.06 6.65 28.47
N LEU A 52 9.64 5.37 28.47
CA LEU A 52 9.01 4.75 27.30
C LEU A 52 7.74 5.51 26.91
N TRP A 53 6.88 5.77 27.89
CA TRP A 53 5.63 6.47 27.68
C TRP A 53 5.84 7.90 27.19
N SER A 54 6.61 8.70 27.93
CA SER A 54 6.84 10.12 27.63
C SER A 54 7.52 10.33 26.28
N ASN A 55 8.44 9.43 25.90
CA ASN A 55 9.25 9.64 24.71
C ASN A 55 8.61 9.06 23.44
N ASN A 56 7.86 7.95 23.55
CA ASN A 56 7.43 7.16 22.39
C ASN A 56 5.93 6.94 22.26
N CYS A 57 5.17 7.07 23.35
CA CYS A 57 3.76 6.71 23.40
C CYS A 57 2.82 7.91 23.44
N LEU A 58 3.27 9.12 23.78
CA LEU A 58 2.42 10.32 23.75
C LEU A 58 2.06 10.72 22.30
N PRO A 59 0.80 11.12 22.04
CA PRO A 59 0.38 11.57 20.72
C PRO A 59 1.15 12.84 20.30
N THR A 60 1.34 12.98 19.00
CA THR A 60 2.01 14.13 18.38
C THR A 60 1.07 14.80 17.37
N GLY A 61 1.45 15.95 16.81
CA GLY A 61 0.67 16.57 15.73
C GLY A 61 0.48 15.65 14.51
N ALA A 62 1.46 14.77 14.24
CA ALA A 62 1.37 13.76 13.19
C ALA A 62 0.46 12.55 13.56
N THR A 63 0.07 12.41 14.83
CA THR A 63 -0.84 11.37 15.31
C THR A 63 -2.31 11.76 15.09
N ASN A 64 -2.63 13.04 15.31
CA ASN A 64 -4.01 13.54 15.31
C ASN A 64 -4.30 14.57 14.19
N GLY A 65 -3.35 14.87 13.32
CA GLY A 65 -3.58 15.73 12.15
C GLY A 65 -3.84 17.18 12.56
N ASP A 66 -2.98 17.73 13.40
CA ASP A 66 -3.11 19.10 13.89
C ASP A 66 -2.81 20.13 12.80
N LEU A 67 -3.50 21.28 12.86
CA LEU A 67 -3.34 22.35 11.89
C LEU A 67 -1.99 23.08 12.07
N PRO A 68 -1.44 23.70 11.03
CA PRO A 68 -0.15 24.43 11.12
C PRO A 68 -0.11 25.47 12.25
N SER A 69 -1.22 26.15 12.55
CA SER A 69 -1.30 27.11 13.65
C SER A 69 -1.23 26.46 15.05
N ASP A 70 -1.75 25.23 15.19
CA ASP A 70 -1.79 24.50 16.47
C ASP A 70 -0.46 23.77 16.74
N ALA A 71 0.27 23.40 15.68
CA ALA A 71 1.61 22.80 15.79
C ALA A 71 2.63 23.72 16.49
N SER A 72 2.43 25.04 16.41
CA SER A 72 3.25 26.04 17.09
C SER A 72 3.17 25.96 18.63
N GLN A 73 2.05 25.49 19.18
CA GLN A 73 1.88 25.33 20.63
C GLN A 73 2.48 24.02 21.15
N ALA A 74 2.40 22.93 20.37
CA ALA A 74 2.98 21.64 20.72
C ALA A 74 4.53 21.65 20.65
N SER A 75 5.11 22.42 19.72
CA SER A 75 6.57 22.61 19.60
C SER A 75 7.20 23.20 20.88
N ARG A 76 6.46 24.04 21.62
CA ARG A 76 6.93 24.63 22.88
C ARG A 76 7.11 23.62 24.03
N MET A 77 6.64 22.38 23.90
CA MET A 77 6.85 21.31 24.88
C MET A 77 8.07 20.43 24.60
N LYS A 78 8.82 20.64 23.49
CA LYS A 78 10.08 19.92 23.20
C LYS A 78 11.25 20.88 23.03
N THR A 79 11.60 21.61 24.09
CA THR A 79 12.95 22.19 24.21
C THR A 79 13.81 21.31 25.10
N VAL A 80 14.40 20.27 24.50
CA VAL A 80 15.63 19.66 25.01
C VAL A 80 16.63 19.64 23.86
N ALA A 81 17.63 20.51 24.01
CA ALA A 81 18.92 20.60 23.33
C ALA A 81 19.02 20.23 21.83
N GLY A 82 19.17 21.26 20.98
CA GLY A 82 20.24 21.22 19.97
C GLY A 82 19.88 21.11 18.48
N LEU A 83 18.63 21.27 18.04
CA LEU A 83 18.33 21.44 16.61
C LEU A 83 17.73 22.82 16.32
N GLN A 84 18.43 23.58 15.47
CA GLN A 84 17.97 24.84 14.90
C GLN A 84 16.68 24.61 14.09
N SER A 85 15.69 25.49 14.30
CA SER A 85 14.41 25.46 13.60
C SER A 85 14.60 25.82 12.12
N THR A 86 14.61 24.83 11.24
CA THR A 86 14.51 25.01 9.80
C THR A 86 13.03 25.04 9.40
N GLY A 87 12.42 26.23 9.30
CA GLY A 87 11.10 26.48 8.68
C GLY A 87 9.88 25.77 9.29
N GLU A 88 8.70 26.38 9.20
CA GLU A 88 7.41 25.70 9.43
C GLU A 88 7.18 24.66 8.32
N GLU A 89 7.71 23.45 8.48
CA GLU A 89 7.31 22.32 7.62
C GLU A 89 5.93 21.81 8.05
N ASP A 90 5.00 21.76 7.09
CA ASP A 90 3.65 21.22 7.26
C ASP A 90 3.72 19.81 7.91
N PRO A 91 3.10 19.59 9.09
CA PRO A 91 3.14 18.30 9.77
C PRO A 91 2.55 17.15 8.93
N LEU A 92 1.76 17.44 7.91
CA LEU A 92 1.13 16.47 7.01
C LEU A 92 2.03 16.07 5.82
N SER A 93 3.11 16.82 5.59
CA SER A 93 4.10 16.53 4.53
C SER A 93 5.06 15.39 4.89
N ARG A 94 5.11 15.01 6.18
CA ARG A 94 5.95 13.92 6.69
C ARG A 94 5.12 12.65 6.93
N PRO A 95 5.72 11.46 6.82
CA PRO A 95 5.03 10.21 7.16
C PRO A 95 4.73 10.11 8.66
N ALA A 96 3.54 9.59 9.00
CA ALA A 96 3.20 9.19 10.37
C ALA A 96 4.08 8.03 10.85
N LYS A 97 4.02 7.71 12.15
CA LYS A 97 4.67 6.52 12.71
C LYS A 97 4.21 5.27 11.95
N PHE A 98 5.15 4.40 11.57
CA PHE A 98 4.95 3.17 10.78
C PHE A 98 4.55 3.35 9.30
N GLN A 99 4.19 4.55 8.86
CA GLN A 99 3.92 4.86 7.46
C GLN A 99 5.23 5.24 6.73
N ARG A 100 5.40 4.85 5.47
CA ARG A 100 6.52 5.30 4.62
C ARG A 100 6.16 6.51 3.78
N SER A 101 4.96 6.50 3.19
CA SER A 101 4.45 7.60 2.37
C SER A 101 3.97 8.78 3.25
N PRO A 102 3.97 10.02 2.75
CA PRO A 102 3.44 11.18 3.47
C PRO A 102 2.00 10.97 3.97
N ILE A 103 1.64 11.62 5.08
CA ILE A 103 0.27 11.56 5.66
C ILE A 103 -0.76 12.06 4.64
N ILE A 104 -0.45 13.18 4.00
CA ILE A 104 -1.17 13.67 2.84
C ILE A 104 -0.38 13.31 1.58
N PRO A 105 -0.95 12.46 0.69
CA PRO A 105 -0.33 12.16 -0.60
C PRO A 105 0.03 13.43 -1.38
N PRO A 106 1.21 13.47 -2.02
CA PRO A 106 1.58 14.61 -2.86
C PRO A 106 0.67 14.71 -4.08
N VAL A 107 0.53 15.94 -4.58
CA VAL A 107 -0.08 16.21 -5.88
C VAL A 107 1.00 16.03 -6.95
N VAL A 108 0.79 15.09 -7.86
CA VAL A 108 1.64 14.83 -9.03
C VAL A 108 0.82 15.16 -10.27
N ASP A 109 1.33 16.03 -11.13
CA ASP A 109 0.67 16.48 -12.37
C ASP A 109 -0.77 16.99 -12.14
N GLY A 110 -0.96 17.77 -11.08
CA GLY A 110 -2.26 18.34 -10.71
C GLY A 110 -3.24 17.36 -10.07
N ARG A 111 -2.82 16.12 -9.75
CA ARG A 111 -3.66 15.10 -9.11
C ARG A 111 -3.07 14.60 -7.80
N ARG A 112 -3.90 14.51 -6.77
CA ARG A 112 -3.52 13.87 -5.50
C ARG A 112 -3.33 12.38 -5.72
N GLU A 113 -2.14 11.84 -5.49
CA GLU A 113 -1.90 10.40 -5.69
C GLU A 113 -2.71 9.53 -4.71
N SER A 114 -3.20 8.38 -5.18
CA SER A 114 -3.97 7.44 -4.37
C SER A 114 -3.12 6.25 -3.99
N TYR A 115 -3.10 5.94 -2.69
CA TYR A 115 -2.30 4.88 -2.13
C TYR A 115 -3.16 3.71 -1.67
N ALA A 116 -2.62 2.53 -1.82
CA ALA A 116 -3.06 1.33 -1.16
C ALA A 116 -1.80 0.56 -0.80
N SER A 117 -1.34 0.67 0.44
CA SER A 117 -0.15 0.01 0.94
C SER A 117 -0.36 -0.56 2.34
N LEU A 118 0.31 -1.67 2.63
CA LEU A 118 0.50 -2.13 4.00
C LEU A 118 1.46 -1.21 4.74
N VAL A 119 1.16 -1.04 6.03
CA VAL A 119 2.07 -0.42 6.98
C VAL A 119 3.21 -1.38 7.25
N TYR A 120 4.43 -0.88 7.17
CA TYR A 120 5.63 -1.68 7.37
C TYR A 120 6.35 -1.27 8.65
N ASP A 121 6.56 -2.24 9.53
CA ASP A 121 7.58 -2.17 10.57
C ASP A 121 8.75 -3.06 10.13
N GLU A 122 9.44 -2.63 9.07
CA GLU A 122 10.55 -3.39 8.51
C GLU A 122 11.88 -3.07 9.20
N PRO A 123 12.71 -4.10 9.46
CA PRO A 123 14.13 -3.89 9.75
C PRO A 123 14.79 -3.22 8.55
N GLN A 124 15.49 -2.11 8.75
CA GLN A 124 16.32 -1.52 7.69
C GLN A 124 17.70 -2.19 7.57
N ASP A 125 18.06 -3.06 8.52
CA ASP A 125 19.43 -3.55 8.68
C ASP A 125 19.61 -5.05 8.37
N ILE A 126 18.64 -5.71 7.74
CA ILE A 126 18.78 -7.11 7.30
C ILE A 126 18.88 -7.13 5.77
N SER A 127 20.11 -7.11 5.26
CA SER A 127 20.37 -7.40 3.85
C SER A 127 20.19 -8.90 3.59
N LEU A 128 19.53 -9.25 2.48
CA LEU A 128 19.59 -10.61 1.97
C LEU A 128 21.06 -10.97 1.72
N PRO A 129 21.52 -12.18 2.11
CA PRO A 129 22.80 -12.69 1.67
C PRO A 129 22.99 -12.54 0.16
N GLU A 130 24.21 -12.23 -0.28
CA GLU A 130 24.52 -11.96 -1.70
C GLU A 130 24.04 -13.08 -2.65
N HIS A 131 24.14 -14.34 -2.19
CA HIS A 131 23.67 -15.52 -2.94
C HIS A 131 22.15 -15.63 -3.10
N LEU A 132 21.36 -14.83 -2.37
CA LEU A 132 19.91 -14.74 -2.49
C LEU A 132 19.47 -13.50 -3.30
N SER A 133 20.41 -12.75 -3.87
CA SER A 133 20.11 -11.68 -4.83
C SER A 133 19.98 -12.25 -6.25
N PRO A 134 18.96 -11.87 -7.03
CA PRO A 134 18.82 -12.36 -8.40
C PRO A 134 20.02 -11.93 -9.26
N THR A 135 20.65 -12.89 -9.96
CA THR A 135 21.70 -12.61 -10.95
C THR A 135 21.10 -12.02 -12.23
N GLY A 136 21.94 -11.64 -13.20
CA GLY A 136 21.46 -11.23 -14.52
C GLY A 136 20.74 -9.87 -14.56
N SER A 137 21.09 -8.94 -13.67
CA SER A 137 20.54 -7.58 -13.64
C SER A 137 20.66 -6.89 -15.02
N VAL A 138 19.58 -6.24 -15.43
CA VAL A 138 19.48 -5.52 -16.72
C VAL A 138 19.33 -4.03 -16.46
N THR A 139 18.32 -3.63 -15.70
CA THR A 139 18.07 -2.25 -15.26
C THR A 139 17.33 -2.26 -13.93
N GLY A 140 17.34 -1.16 -13.20
CA GLY A 140 16.56 -1.05 -11.98
C GLY A 140 16.49 0.37 -11.45
N TYR A 141 15.44 0.64 -10.68
CA TYR A 141 15.26 1.86 -9.93
C TYR A 141 14.41 1.55 -8.68
N ALA A 142 14.99 1.74 -7.50
CA ALA A 142 14.35 1.48 -6.22
C ALA A 142 13.71 0.08 -6.16
N ALA A 143 12.38 0.02 -6.04
CA ALA A 143 11.63 -1.22 -5.88
C ALA A 143 11.32 -1.96 -7.22
N VAL A 144 11.73 -1.40 -8.36
CA VAL A 144 11.53 -1.98 -9.70
C VAL A 144 12.89 -2.42 -10.23
N ASN A 145 13.13 -3.72 -10.30
CA ASN A 145 14.38 -4.28 -10.81
C ASN A 145 14.09 -5.32 -11.90
N TRP A 146 14.80 -5.24 -13.01
CA TRP A 146 14.66 -6.11 -14.15
C TRP A 146 15.89 -6.98 -14.30
N HIS A 147 15.67 -8.27 -14.47
CA HIS A 147 16.70 -9.28 -14.65
C HIS A 147 16.39 -10.13 -15.89
N MET A 148 17.42 -10.80 -16.42
CA MET A 148 17.28 -11.87 -17.41
C MET A 148 17.87 -13.14 -16.82
N LEU A 149 17.12 -14.24 -16.85
CA LEU A 149 17.62 -15.55 -16.42
C LEU A 149 18.61 -16.13 -17.45
N ASP A 150 19.41 -17.09 -17.00
CA ASP A 150 20.46 -17.74 -17.80
C ASP A 150 19.91 -18.50 -19.03
N ASP A 151 18.60 -18.77 -19.08
CA ASP A 151 17.94 -19.35 -20.27
C ASP A 151 17.89 -18.38 -21.46
N GLY A 152 18.23 -17.10 -21.25
CA GLY A 152 18.22 -16.04 -22.25
C GLY A 152 16.84 -15.68 -22.80
N LYS A 153 15.76 -16.20 -22.20
CA LYS A 153 14.38 -16.07 -22.69
C LYS A 153 13.42 -15.55 -21.64
N THR A 154 13.73 -15.71 -20.36
CA THR A 154 12.86 -15.36 -19.25
C THR A 154 13.35 -14.10 -18.57
N ALA A 155 12.58 -13.02 -18.71
CA ALA A 155 12.78 -11.80 -17.94
C ALA A 155 12.14 -11.95 -16.55
N VAL A 156 12.76 -11.36 -15.53
CA VAL A 156 12.18 -11.22 -14.20
C VAL A 156 12.00 -9.74 -13.89
N LEU A 157 10.76 -9.34 -13.59
CA LEU A 157 10.46 -8.07 -12.94
C LEU A 157 10.35 -8.35 -11.44
N TRP A 158 11.42 -8.05 -10.69
CA TRP A 158 11.38 -8.04 -9.24
C TRP A 158 10.79 -6.71 -8.77
N LEU A 159 9.56 -6.78 -8.27
CA LEU A 159 8.74 -5.63 -7.92
C LEU A 159 8.43 -5.68 -6.42
N ALA A 160 9.33 -5.10 -5.61
CA ALA A 160 9.22 -5.12 -4.15
C ALA A 160 8.12 -4.19 -3.60
N SER A 161 7.71 -3.17 -4.37
CA SER A 161 6.67 -2.22 -3.99
C SER A 161 6.18 -1.44 -5.22
N PHE A 162 4.94 -0.95 -5.16
CA PHE A 162 4.39 0.07 -6.08
C PHE A 162 4.61 1.50 -5.56
N ASP A 163 5.33 1.69 -4.47
CA ASP A 163 5.65 2.99 -3.88
C ASP A 163 7.03 3.50 -4.33
N GLY A 164 7.17 4.82 -4.41
CA GLY A 164 8.38 5.54 -4.82
C GLY A 164 8.06 6.77 -5.67
N ARG A 165 9.08 7.37 -6.27
CA ARG A 165 8.86 8.54 -7.14
C ARG A 165 8.17 8.12 -8.44
N SER A 166 6.94 8.61 -8.66
CA SER A 166 6.01 8.07 -9.65
C SER A 166 6.53 8.15 -11.09
N ILE A 167 7.18 9.26 -11.47
CA ILE A 167 7.72 9.44 -12.83
C ILE A 167 8.86 8.45 -13.08
N GLU A 168 9.80 8.36 -12.14
CA GLU A 168 10.98 7.51 -12.23
C GLU A 168 10.62 6.03 -12.22
N LEU A 169 9.63 5.62 -11.41
CA LEU A 169 9.11 4.25 -11.41
C LEU A 169 8.44 3.89 -12.75
N ARG A 170 7.59 4.77 -13.30
CA ARG A 170 6.96 4.53 -14.61
C ARG A 170 8.01 4.41 -15.73
N ASN A 171 9.02 5.27 -15.71
CA ASN A 171 10.16 5.19 -16.63
C ASN A 171 10.95 3.89 -16.44
N ALA A 172 11.19 3.45 -15.21
CA ALA A 172 11.91 2.21 -14.93
C ALA A 172 11.16 0.96 -15.44
N ILE A 173 9.83 0.94 -15.34
CA ILE A 173 8.98 -0.10 -15.92
C ILE A 173 9.16 -0.16 -17.44
N LEU A 174 9.01 0.97 -18.13
CA LEU A 174 9.09 1.03 -19.60
C LEU A 174 10.51 0.72 -20.10
N ASN A 175 11.53 1.33 -19.49
CA ASN A 175 12.93 1.15 -19.90
C ASN A 175 13.38 -0.29 -19.67
N GLY A 176 13.04 -0.88 -18.52
CA GLY A 176 13.37 -2.28 -18.24
C GLY A 176 12.64 -3.25 -19.16
N LEU A 177 11.36 -3.02 -19.43
CA LEU A 177 10.61 -3.80 -20.42
C LEU A 177 11.29 -3.77 -21.79
N ASN A 178 11.63 -2.58 -22.29
CA ASN A 178 12.31 -2.44 -23.57
C ASN A 178 13.69 -3.12 -23.58
N ALA A 179 14.45 -2.99 -22.49
CA ALA A 179 15.77 -3.59 -22.37
C ALA A 179 15.73 -5.13 -22.38
N VAL A 180 14.79 -5.75 -21.64
CA VAL A 180 14.67 -7.21 -21.64
C VAL A 180 14.13 -7.73 -22.98
N LYS A 181 13.22 -7.00 -23.64
CA LYS A 181 12.74 -7.34 -24.98
C LYS A 181 13.87 -7.27 -26.02
N ALA A 182 14.72 -6.24 -25.95
CA ALA A 182 15.89 -6.11 -26.83
C ALA A 182 16.92 -7.25 -26.62
N LYS A 183 16.99 -7.80 -25.41
CA LYS A 183 17.78 -9.00 -25.09
C LYS A 183 17.12 -10.33 -25.49
N GLY A 184 15.93 -10.31 -26.09
CA GLY A 184 15.25 -11.51 -26.60
C GLY A 184 14.23 -12.14 -25.66
N ALA A 185 13.79 -11.45 -24.59
CA ALA A 185 12.81 -11.99 -23.66
C ALA A 185 11.50 -12.42 -24.37
N GLN A 186 11.14 -13.68 -24.16
CA GLN A 186 9.92 -14.32 -24.65
C GLN A 186 8.88 -14.52 -23.53
N ARG A 187 9.34 -14.56 -22.26
CA ARG A 187 8.52 -14.80 -21.08
C ARG A 187 8.83 -13.78 -20.00
N LEU A 188 7.85 -13.53 -19.13
CA LEU A 188 7.96 -12.62 -18.01
C LEU A 188 7.51 -13.30 -16.71
N LEU A 189 8.41 -13.35 -15.74
CA LEU A 189 8.09 -13.64 -14.34
C LEU A 189 8.03 -12.32 -13.58
N ILE A 190 6.93 -12.05 -12.90
CA ILE A 190 6.78 -10.88 -12.03
C ILE A 190 6.84 -11.37 -10.59
N ASP A 191 7.92 -11.04 -9.90
CA ASP A 191 8.10 -11.39 -8.49
C ASP A 191 7.61 -10.25 -7.61
N VAL A 192 6.51 -10.51 -6.88
CA VAL A 192 5.86 -9.60 -5.93
C VAL A 192 6.00 -10.10 -4.49
N THR A 193 7.01 -10.92 -4.21
CA THR A 193 7.32 -11.40 -2.86
C THR A 193 7.49 -10.22 -1.91
N ASN A 194 6.75 -10.23 -0.79
CA ASN A 194 6.70 -9.15 0.21
C ASN A 194 6.19 -7.78 -0.28
N ASN A 195 5.64 -7.68 -1.49
CA ASN A 195 5.10 -6.43 -2.01
C ASN A 195 3.78 -6.06 -1.34
N GLY A 196 3.82 -5.09 -0.45
CA GLY A 196 2.69 -4.62 0.34
C GLY A 196 1.81 -3.60 -0.37
N GLY A 197 2.09 -3.30 -1.63
CA GLY A 197 1.36 -2.30 -2.42
C GLY A 197 2.15 -1.00 -2.60
N GLY A 198 1.43 0.12 -2.67
CA GLY A 198 1.96 1.44 -3.01
C GLY A 198 0.94 2.29 -3.74
N GLN A 199 1.35 2.96 -4.81
CA GLN A 199 0.47 3.84 -5.59
C GLN A 199 -0.47 3.04 -6.48
N ILE A 200 -1.78 3.27 -6.37
CA ILE A 200 -2.80 2.59 -7.18
C ILE A 200 -2.59 2.89 -8.67
N CYS A 201 -2.26 4.13 -9.01
CA CYS A 201 -2.02 4.51 -10.39
C CYS A 201 -0.75 3.92 -10.98
N MET A 202 0.20 3.46 -10.15
CA MET A 202 1.33 2.66 -10.62
C MET A 202 0.90 1.23 -10.97
N ALA A 203 0.04 0.63 -10.15
CA ALA A 203 -0.55 -0.68 -10.43
C ALA A 203 -1.39 -0.68 -11.72
N SER A 204 -2.25 0.34 -11.88
CA SER A 204 -3.04 0.53 -13.10
C SER A 204 -2.15 0.81 -14.33
N PHE A 205 -1.04 1.53 -14.16
CA PHE A 205 -0.07 1.75 -15.23
C PHE A 205 0.60 0.45 -15.67
N LEU A 206 1.12 -0.35 -14.73
CA LEU A 206 1.76 -1.63 -15.06
C LEU A 206 0.77 -2.59 -15.73
N HIS A 207 -0.47 -2.64 -15.25
CA HIS A 207 -1.55 -3.39 -15.90
C HIS A 207 -1.76 -2.93 -17.36
N ARG A 208 -1.90 -1.62 -17.61
CA ARG A 208 -2.06 -1.06 -18.97
C ARG A 208 -0.84 -1.31 -19.86
N VAL A 209 0.37 -1.32 -19.30
CA VAL A 209 1.62 -1.59 -20.02
C VAL A 209 1.67 -3.04 -20.49
N LEU A 210 1.34 -3.99 -19.61
CA LEU A 210 1.42 -5.43 -19.92
C LEU A 210 0.24 -5.95 -20.74
N ALA A 211 -0.95 -5.37 -20.57
CA ALA A 211 -2.12 -5.74 -21.34
C ALA A 211 -2.11 -5.20 -22.79
N GLY A 212 -1.31 -4.15 -23.04
CA GLY A 212 -1.43 -3.36 -24.26
C GLY A 212 -2.78 -2.63 -24.35
N PRO A 213 -3.14 -2.09 -25.52
CA PRO A 213 -4.47 -1.54 -25.74
C PRO A 213 -5.53 -2.65 -25.64
N GLN A 214 -6.52 -2.46 -24.77
CA GLN A 214 -7.68 -3.35 -24.63
C GLN A 214 -8.94 -2.49 -24.43
N PRO A 215 -10.13 -2.99 -24.82
CA PRO A 215 -11.38 -2.27 -24.60
C PRO A 215 -11.55 -1.84 -23.13
N GLY A 216 -11.88 -0.56 -22.93
CA GLY A 216 -12.13 0.02 -21.60
C GLY A 216 -10.89 0.47 -20.82
N LEU A 217 -9.67 0.03 -21.17
CA LEU A 217 -8.47 0.43 -20.41
C LEU A 217 -8.08 1.90 -20.61
N ASP A 218 -8.58 2.56 -21.64
CA ASP A 218 -8.39 4.00 -21.86
C ASP A 218 -9.43 4.84 -21.09
N VAL A 219 -10.33 4.18 -20.33
CA VAL A 219 -11.26 4.82 -19.39
C VAL A 219 -10.92 4.43 -17.95
N GLN A 220 -10.77 3.13 -17.71
CA GLN A 220 -10.50 2.57 -16.38
C GLN A 220 -9.48 1.43 -16.49
N PRO A 221 -8.18 1.72 -16.38
CA PRO A 221 -7.14 0.70 -16.34
C PRO A 221 -7.04 0.02 -14.97
N GLY A 222 -7.64 0.59 -13.91
CA GLY A 222 -7.67 0.01 -12.58
C GLY A 222 -8.95 -0.77 -12.30
N LEU A 223 -9.44 -0.64 -11.07
CA LEU A 223 -10.72 -1.16 -10.65
C LEU A 223 -11.60 0.00 -10.22
N ASP A 224 -12.87 -0.04 -10.62
CA ASP A 224 -13.86 0.87 -10.03
C ASP A 224 -13.99 0.58 -8.54
N GLY A 225 -14.45 1.56 -7.77
CA GLY A 225 -14.69 1.40 -6.35
C GLY A 225 -15.91 2.13 -5.84
N SER A 226 -16.12 2.00 -4.55
CA SER A 226 -17.12 2.76 -3.80
C SER A 226 -16.62 3.01 -2.38
N VAL A 227 -17.07 4.11 -1.80
CA VAL A 227 -16.70 4.56 -0.45
C VAL A 227 -17.92 4.45 0.44
N ARG A 228 -17.72 4.10 1.72
CA ARG A 228 -18.82 4.11 2.69
C ARG A 228 -19.41 5.51 2.83
N ALA A 229 -20.69 5.63 2.52
CA ALA A 229 -21.47 6.86 2.54
C ALA A 229 -22.25 6.96 3.86
N GLN A 230 -21.54 6.88 4.99
CA GLN A 230 -22.15 7.07 6.32
C GLN A 230 -22.45 8.55 6.58
N ASP A 231 -23.26 8.82 7.61
CA ASP A 231 -23.81 10.16 7.86
C ASP A 231 -22.71 11.23 8.08
N LEU A 232 -21.60 10.91 8.75
CA LEU A 232 -20.49 11.85 8.95
C LEU A 232 -19.75 12.20 7.63
N PRO A 233 -19.27 11.24 6.82
CA PRO A 233 -18.76 11.52 5.48
C PRO A 233 -19.70 12.35 4.60
N GLN A 234 -21.01 12.09 4.63
CA GLN A 234 -22.00 12.89 3.88
C GLN A 234 -22.02 14.36 4.36
N LYS A 235 -21.99 14.60 5.68
CA LYS A 235 -21.86 15.95 6.25
C LYS A 235 -20.56 16.65 5.83
N MET A 236 -19.46 15.90 5.74
CA MET A 236 -18.17 16.43 5.27
C MET A 236 -18.29 16.91 3.81
N VAL A 237 -18.83 16.09 2.91
CA VAL A 237 -19.03 16.50 1.50
C VAL A 237 -19.96 17.70 1.41
N ALA A 238 -21.07 17.70 2.16
CA ALA A 238 -22.01 18.83 2.19
C ALA A 238 -21.36 20.15 2.65
N LYS A 239 -20.47 20.10 3.65
CA LYS A 239 -19.68 21.26 4.09
C LYS A 239 -18.69 21.72 3.03
N ILE A 240 -18.00 20.79 2.37
CA ILE A 240 -17.01 21.09 1.32
C ILE A 240 -17.68 21.80 0.14
N ILE A 241 -18.80 21.27 -0.37
CA ILE A 241 -19.50 21.87 -1.53
C ILE A 241 -20.13 23.23 -1.20
N ALA A 242 -20.56 23.44 0.05
CA ALA A 242 -21.17 24.69 0.49
C ALA A 242 -20.16 25.81 0.81
N GLY A 243 -18.97 25.45 1.30
CA GLY A 243 -17.93 26.40 1.71
C GLY A 243 -17.10 27.00 0.57
N GLY A 244 -17.34 26.55 -0.67
CA GLY A 244 -16.45 26.81 -1.79
C GLY A 244 -15.29 25.81 -1.77
N VAL A 245 -15.22 24.97 -2.79
CA VAL A 245 -14.18 23.96 -2.93
C VAL A 245 -12.83 24.67 -3.10
N SER A 246 -11.84 24.38 -2.24
CA SER A 246 -10.48 24.89 -2.49
C SER A 246 -9.91 24.18 -3.72
N GLU A 247 -9.42 24.97 -4.70
CA GLU A 247 -8.95 24.47 -6.00
C GLU A 247 -7.79 23.47 -5.91
N ASP A 248 -7.13 23.39 -4.76
CA ASP A 248 -5.97 22.53 -4.51
C ASP A 248 -6.31 21.13 -3.97
N GLY A 249 -7.59 20.75 -3.94
CA GLY A 249 -7.98 19.38 -3.61
C GLY A 249 -7.60 18.96 -2.19
N LYS A 250 -7.53 19.91 -1.24
CA LYS A 250 -7.06 19.68 0.15
C LYS A 250 -7.77 18.54 0.85
N PHE A 251 -9.10 18.48 0.72
CA PHE A 251 -9.94 17.51 1.42
C PHE A 251 -10.03 16.19 0.65
N HIS A 252 -9.94 15.07 1.36
CA HIS A 252 -10.11 13.74 0.76
C HIS A 252 -11.52 13.55 0.22
N TYR A 253 -12.54 14.11 0.86
CA TYR A 253 -13.93 14.00 0.40
C TYR A 253 -14.32 15.01 -0.69
N ASN A 254 -13.38 15.81 -1.21
CA ASN A 254 -13.63 16.76 -2.28
C ASN A 254 -14.04 16.05 -3.59
N PRO A 255 -15.20 16.37 -4.21
CA PRO A 255 -15.61 15.74 -5.46
C PRO A 255 -14.59 15.87 -6.59
N LEU A 256 -13.85 16.99 -6.68
CA LEU A 256 -12.87 17.23 -7.75
C LEU A 256 -11.70 16.23 -7.77
N ASN A 257 -11.52 15.45 -6.71
CA ASN A 257 -10.50 14.40 -6.66
C ASN A 257 -10.94 13.11 -7.37
N TYR A 258 -12.19 13.01 -7.83
CA TYR A 258 -12.79 11.75 -8.28
C TYR A 258 -13.53 11.85 -9.61
N LYS A 259 -13.68 10.68 -10.22
CA LYS A 259 -14.37 10.48 -11.50
C LYS A 259 -15.47 9.43 -11.35
N GLY A 260 -16.50 9.51 -12.18
CA GLY A 260 -17.45 8.44 -12.36
C GLY A 260 -16.83 7.22 -13.02
N ALA A 261 -17.51 6.07 -12.97
CA ALA A 261 -17.06 4.84 -13.64
C ALA A 261 -16.93 4.97 -15.17
N ASN A 262 -17.53 6.01 -15.76
CA ASN A 262 -17.40 6.37 -17.18
C ASN A 262 -16.17 7.25 -17.48
N GLY A 263 -15.34 7.56 -16.48
CA GLY A 263 -14.16 8.42 -16.60
C GLY A 263 -14.44 9.93 -16.59
N ALA A 264 -15.70 10.36 -16.43
CA ALA A 264 -16.04 11.78 -16.33
C ALA A 264 -15.75 12.32 -14.93
N ASP A 265 -15.13 13.51 -14.86
CA ASP A 265 -14.87 14.22 -13.61
C ASP A 265 -16.17 14.56 -12.87
N PHE A 266 -16.15 14.44 -11.54
CA PHE A 266 -17.25 14.94 -10.72
C PHE A 266 -17.25 16.47 -10.68
N ALA A 267 -18.44 17.07 -10.72
CA ALA A 267 -18.59 18.51 -10.60
C ALA A 267 -18.28 18.99 -9.17
N ALA A 268 -17.77 20.22 -9.02
CA ALA A 268 -17.40 20.80 -7.72
C ALA A 268 -18.57 20.84 -6.70
N ASN A 269 -19.80 20.98 -7.18
CA ASN A 269 -21.01 21.02 -6.37
C ASN A 269 -21.71 19.66 -6.23
N PHE A 270 -21.11 18.57 -6.73
CA PHE A 270 -21.71 17.25 -6.69
C PHE A 270 -21.47 16.58 -5.34
N ASN A 271 -22.54 16.34 -4.58
CA ASN A 271 -22.46 15.51 -3.38
C ASN A 271 -22.44 14.02 -3.77
N TRP A 272 -21.25 13.51 -4.04
CA TRP A 272 -21.05 12.15 -4.54
C TRP A 272 -21.32 11.03 -3.50
N LEU A 273 -21.76 11.37 -2.28
CA LEU A 273 -22.21 10.44 -1.26
C LEU A 273 -23.74 10.45 -1.03
N ASP A 274 -24.48 11.30 -1.76
CA ASP A 274 -25.92 11.51 -1.60
C ASP A 274 -26.66 11.43 -2.95
N PRO A 275 -27.69 10.57 -3.11
CA PRO A 275 -28.20 9.63 -2.12
C PRO A 275 -27.26 8.42 -1.94
N PRO A 276 -27.12 7.89 -0.71
CA PRO A 276 -26.36 6.67 -0.48
C PRO A 276 -27.07 5.45 -1.06
N ILE A 277 -26.29 4.50 -1.58
CA ILE A 277 -26.75 3.21 -2.07
C ILE A 277 -26.66 2.18 -0.94
N GLN A 278 -27.74 1.47 -0.69
CA GLN A 278 -27.77 0.37 0.29
C GLN A 278 -27.09 -0.87 -0.28
N VAL A 279 -26.12 -1.43 0.44
CA VAL A 279 -25.39 -2.63 0.06
C VAL A 279 -25.44 -3.62 1.22
N GLN A 280 -25.64 -4.90 0.90
CA GLN A 280 -25.52 -5.98 1.88
C GLN A 280 -24.08 -6.48 1.92
N VAL A 281 -23.42 -6.30 3.06
CA VAL A 281 -22.07 -6.80 3.32
C VAL A 281 -22.14 -7.85 4.42
N ASN A 282 -21.93 -9.13 4.08
CA ASN A 282 -22.00 -10.24 5.02
C ASN A 282 -23.29 -10.27 5.85
N GLY A 283 -24.43 -9.93 5.24
CA GLY A 283 -25.73 -9.89 5.91
C GLY A 283 -25.99 -8.63 6.76
N VAL A 284 -25.08 -7.66 6.73
CA VAL A 284 -25.25 -6.35 7.36
C VAL A 284 -25.50 -5.30 6.28
N THR A 285 -26.60 -4.57 6.42
CA THR A 285 -26.89 -3.41 5.57
C THR A 285 -25.90 -2.29 5.87
N ASP A 286 -25.22 -1.81 4.83
CA ASP A 286 -24.28 -0.69 4.88
C ASP A 286 -24.60 0.32 3.75
N LYS A 287 -24.13 1.56 3.88
CA LYS A 287 -24.37 2.66 2.93
C LYS A 287 -23.10 2.96 2.14
N PHE A 288 -23.21 3.04 0.82
CA PHE A 288 -22.09 3.27 -0.09
C PHE A 288 -22.38 4.38 -1.09
N SER A 289 -21.33 4.97 -1.66
CA SER A 289 -21.44 5.91 -2.77
C SER A 289 -21.86 5.20 -4.05
N GLN A 290 -22.27 5.95 -5.08
CA GLN A 290 -22.25 5.41 -6.44
C GLN A 290 -20.85 4.90 -6.83
N LYS A 291 -20.83 4.01 -7.82
CA LYS A 291 -19.59 3.49 -8.40
C LYS A 291 -18.75 4.62 -8.97
N MET A 292 -17.48 4.64 -8.61
CA MET A 292 -16.51 5.65 -9.03
C MET A 292 -15.29 5.00 -9.67
N GLY A 293 -14.70 5.71 -10.63
CA GLY A 293 -13.47 5.30 -11.30
C GLY A 293 -12.23 5.70 -10.52
N ASP A 294 -11.07 5.24 -10.99
CA ASP A 294 -9.77 5.77 -10.58
C ASP A 294 -9.44 7.01 -11.43
N PHE A 295 -8.67 7.95 -10.88
CA PHE A 295 -8.26 9.18 -11.58
C PHE A 295 -6.89 9.06 -12.28
N CYS A 296 -6.43 7.82 -12.52
CA CYS A 296 -5.08 7.56 -13.01
C CYS A 296 -4.80 8.03 -14.44
N LEU A 297 -5.86 8.23 -15.24
CA LEU A 297 -5.74 8.65 -16.63
C LEU A 297 -5.93 10.17 -16.85
N PRO A 298 -5.21 10.75 -17.82
CA PRO A 298 -4.11 10.15 -18.62
C PRO A 298 -2.85 9.87 -17.79
N PHE A 299 -2.10 8.84 -18.20
CA PHE A 299 -0.76 8.57 -17.67
C PHE A 299 0.26 9.57 -18.27
N PRO A 300 1.22 10.08 -17.49
CA PRO A 300 2.24 11.01 -18.01
C PRO A 300 3.15 10.36 -19.05
N GLN A 301 3.49 9.08 -18.86
CA GLN A 301 4.22 8.25 -19.81
C GLN A 301 3.25 7.48 -20.70
N SER A 302 3.49 7.49 -22.01
CA SER A 302 2.69 6.70 -22.96
C SER A 302 2.95 5.20 -22.77
N PRO A 303 1.92 4.39 -22.47
CA PRO A 303 2.04 2.94 -22.49
C PRO A 303 2.32 2.41 -23.90
N PRO A 304 2.86 1.18 -24.05
CA PRO A 304 3.02 0.53 -25.34
C PRO A 304 1.71 0.43 -26.14
N THR A 305 1.84 0.54 -27.47
CA THR A 305 0.74 0.38 -28.44
C THR A 305 0.46 -1.08 -28.80
N THR A 306 1.28 -2.01 -28.32
CA THR A 306 1.10 -3.45 -28.49
C THR A 306 1.35 -4.17 -27.17
N GLN A 307 0.74 -5.35 -27.03
CA GLN A 307 0.99 -6.23 -25.90
C GLN A 307 2.43 -6.77 -25.95
N PRO A 308 3.27 -6.57 -24.91
CA PRO A 308 4.69 -6.93 -24.95
C PRO A 308 4.97 -8.43 -24.81
N PHE A 309 4.09 -9.15 -24.12
CA PHE A 309 4.14 -10.60 -23.92
C PHE A 309 2.72 -11.17 -23.99
N ALA A 310 2.52 -12.28 -24.68
CA ALA A 310 1.27 -13.02 -24.62
C ALA A 310 0.97 -13.44 -23.17
N PHE A 311 -0.28 -13.40 -22.73
CA PHE A 311 -0.64 -13.58 -21.32
C PHE A 311 -0.23 -14.94 -20.76
N GLU A 312 -0.24 -15.99 -21.58
CA GLU A 312 0.21 -17.34 -21.22
C GLU A 312 1.72 -17.43 -20.92
N ASN A 313 2.49 -16.44 -21.37
CA ASN A 313 3.93 -16.28 -21.15
C ASN A 313 4.25 -15.35 -19.97
N ILE A 314 3.23 -14.90 -19.23
CA ILE A 314 3.37 -14.14 -17.99
C ILE A 314 3.02 -15.02 -16.80
N ALA A 315 3.82 -14.95 -15.74
CA ALA A 315 3.50 -15.51 -14.43
C ALA A 315 3.78 -14.48 -13.33
N ILE A 316 2.93 -14.45 -12.30
CA ILE A 316 3.12 -13.66 -11.09
C ILE A 316 3.46 -14.61 -9.95
N MET A 317 4.60 -14.39 -9.31
CA MET A 317 5.09 -15.16 -8.18
C MET A 317 5.11 -14.29 -6.93
N GLY A 318 4.72 -14.85 -5.79
CA GLY A 318 4.88 -14.21 -4.50
C GLY A 318 4.85 -15.22 -3.36
N ASN A 319 4.66 -14.74 -2.14
CA ASN A 319 4.56 -15.57 -0.93
C ASN A 319 3.21 -15.37 -0.19
N GLY A 320 2.20 -14.90 -0.91
CA GLY A 320 0.88 -14.55 -0.36
C GLY A 320 0.83 -13.21 0.40
N ARG A 321 1.96 -12.48 0.51
CA ARG A 321 1.99 -11.15 1.13
C ARG A 321 1.64 -10.01 0.18
N CYS A 322 1.52 -10.29 -1.13
CA CYS A 322 1.09 -9.29 -2.11
C CYS A 322 -0.19 -8.61 -1.61
N ALA A 323 -0.13 -7.31 -1.36
CA ALA A 323 -1.20 -6.58 -0.69
C ALA A 323 -1.53 -5.24 -1.35
N SER A 324 -2.73 -4.77 -1.08
CA SER A 324 -3.25 -3.47 -1.50
C SER A 324 -3.05 -3.25 -3.01
N ALA A 325 -2.29 -2.25 -3.47
CA ALA A 325 -2.09 -2.01 -4.92
C ALA A 325 -1.49 -3.24 -5.65
N CYS A 326 -0.66 -4.05 -4.99
CA CYS A 326 -0.15 -5.29 -5.56
C CYS A 326 -1.27 -6.30 -5.81
N SER A 327 -2.21 -6.43 -4.87
CA SER A 327 -3.38 -7.29 -5.03
C SER A 327 -4.23 -6.82 -6.20
N LEU A 328 -4.52 -5.52 -6.30
CA LEU A 328 -5.31 -4.97 -7.41
C LEU A 328 -4.71 -5.33 -8.77
N PHE A 329 -3.39 -5.15 -8.93
CA PHE A 329 -2.67 -5.55 -10.13
C PHE A 329 -2.76 -7.06 -10.39
N SER A 330 -2.43 -7.89 -9.38
CA SER A 330 -2.38 -9.34 -9.53
C SER A 330 -3.75 -9.93 -9.85
N ILE A 331 -4.80 -9.40 -9.23
CA ILE A 331 -6.20 -9.76 -9.46
C ILE A 331 -6.63 -9.39 -10.88
N LEU A 332 -6.32 -8.17 -11.34
CA LEU A 332 -6.62 -7.76 -12.72
C LEU A 332 -5.98 -8.71 -13.73
N MET A 333 -4.68 -8.99 -13.58
CA MET A 333 -3.95 -9.90 -14.47
C MET A 333 -4.50 -11.32 -14.43
N ARG A 334 -4.81 -11.84 -13.24
CA ARG A 334 -5.35 -13.20 -13.06
C ARG A 334 -6.76 -13.34 -13.60
N THR A 335 -7.65 -12.39 -13.28
CA THR A 335 -9.09 -12.50 -13.55
C THR A 335 -9.43 -12.12 -14.99
N LYS A 336 -8.82 -11.06 -15.55
CA LYS A 336 -9.10 -10.63 -16.93
C LYS A 336 -8.38 -11.45 -17.98
N TYR A 337 -7.17 -11.94 -17.66
CA TYR A 337 -6.27 -12.51 -18.67
C TYR A 337 -5.76 -13.91 -18.35
N ASN A 338 -6.21 -14.51 -17.25
CA ASN A 338 -5.79 -15.85 -16.82
C ASN A 338 -4.26 -15.99 -16.64
N VAL A 339 -3.57 -14.90 -16.28
CA VAL A 339 -2.13 -14.94 -15.96
C VAL A 339 -1.88 -15.88 -14.80
N LYS A 340 -0.80 -16.68 -14.92
CA LYS A 340 -0.45 -17.70 -13.94
C LYS A 340 -0.09 -17.06 -12.60
N THR A 341 -0.61 -17.60 -11.52
CA THR A 341 -0.30 -17.16 -10.14
C THR A 341 0.38 -18.28 -9.37
N VAL A 342 1.51 -17.93 -8.77
CA VAL A 342 2.40 -18.87 -8.07
C VAL A 342 2.66 -18.35 -6.66
N VAL A 343 2.51 -19.20 -5.66
CA VAL A 343 2.95 -18.92 -4.29
C VAL A 343 4.12 -19.83 -3.92
N VAL A 344 5.19 -19.22 -3.41
CA VAL A 344 6.34 -19.94 -2.85
C VAL A 344 6.26 -19.91 -1.32
N GLY A 345 6.61 -21.03 -0.69
CA GLY A 345 6.52 -21.22 0.75
C GLY A 345 5.15 -21.69 1.22
N GLY A 346 4.88 -21.48 2.51
CA GLY A 346 3.68 -21.98 3.16
C GLY A 346 3.77 -23.45 3.57
N LYS A 347 2.74 -23.91 4.27
CA LYS A 347 2.63 -25.28 4.74
C LYS A 347 2.26 -26.21 3.58
N PRO A 348 3.01 -27.29 3.30
CA PRO A 348 2.62 -28.28 2.31
C PRO A 348 1.18 -28.78 2.51
N GLY A 349 0.45 -28.95 1.41
CA GLY A 349 -0.96 -29.38 1.44
C GLY A 349 -1.97 -28.31 1.87
N THR A 350 -1.54 -27.05 2.07
CA THR A 350 -2.43 -25.93 2.36
C THR A 350 -2.58 -25.04 1.13
N THR A 351 -3.82 -24.73 0.75
CA THR A 351 -4.10 -23.76 -0.31
C THR A 351 -3.68 -22.36 0.13
N GLN A 352 -2.80 -21.73 -0.64
CA GLN A 352 -2.33 -20.38 -0.37
C GLN A 352 -3.01 -19.38 -1.31
N GLN A 353 -3.26 -18.17 -0.81
CA GLN A 353 -3.74 -17.06 -1.62
C GLN A 353 -2.56 -16.38 -2.31
N TYR A 354 -2.67 -16.00 -3.58
CA TYR A 354 -1.59 -15.29 -4.28
C TYR A 354 -1.48 -13.82 -3.83
N CYS A 355 -2.55 -13.26 -3.26
CA CYS A 355 -2.58 -11.96 -2.60
C CYS A 355 -3.26 -12.06 -1.23
N GLY A 356 -2.75 -11.33 -0.25
CA GLY A 356 -3.12 -11.47 1.16
C GLY A 356 -4.10 -10.42 1.66
N VAL A 357 -4.04 -9.20 1.13
CA VAL A 357 -4.94 -8.10 1.53
C VAL A 357 -5.34 -7.33 0.28
N VAL A 358 -6.62 -7.30 -0.05
CA VAL A 358 -7.13 -6.40 -1.10
C VAL A 358 -7.46 -5.06 -0.45
N GLY A 359 -7.09 -3.96 -1.12
CA GLY A 359 -7.48 -2.63 -0.68
C GLY A 359 -7.63 -1.72 -1.87
N GLY A 360 -8.87 -1.36 -2.22
CA GLY A 360 -9.17 -0.45 -3.33
C GLY A 360 -8.54 0.93 -3.16
N GLN A 361 -8.50 1.45 -1.93
CA GLN A 361 -7.68 2.58 -1.50
C GLN A 361 -7.54 2.59 0.02
N SER A 362 -6.34 2.89 0.50
CA SER A 362 -6.03 2.97 1.92
C SER A 362 -5.68 4.40 2.30
N LEU A 363 -6.27 4.88 3.39
CA LEU A 363 -5.87 6.11 4.09
C LEU A 363 -5.52 5.76 5.53
N SER A 364 -4.97 6.73 6.27
CA SER A 364 -4.89 6.64 7.73
C SER A 364 -5.95 7.52 8.37
N PHE A 365 -6.14 7.38 9.68
CA PHE A 365 -6.99 8.25 10.48
C PHE A 365 -6.64 9.74 10.34
N VAL A 366 -5.34 10.04 10.27
CA VAL A 366 -4.78 11.39 10.35
C VAL A 366 -5.36 12.37 9.32
N PRO A 367 -5.34 12.08 8.00
CA PRO A 367 -5.91 12.99 7.00
C PRO A 367 -7.42 13.22 7.19
N ILE A 368 -8.17 12.20 7.58
CA ILE A 368 -9.62 12.32 7.80
C ILE A 368 -9.90 13.19 9.02
N ASN A 369 -9.10 13.04 10.09
CA ASN A 369 -9.24 13.86 11.28
C ASN A 369 -8.85 15.32 11.04
N ALA A 370 -7.82 15.57 10.22
CA ALA A 370 -7.44 16.91 9.78
C ALA A 370 -8.58 17.57 8.97
N ASP A 371 -9.19 16.84 8.04
CA ASP A 371 -10.35 17.31 7.28
C ASP A 371 -11.52 17.67 8.22
N LEU A 372 -11.82 16.85 9.23
CA LEU A 372 -12.86 17.15 10.23
C LEU A 372 -12.57 18.43 11.03
N LYS A 373 -11.31 18.64 11.43
CA LYS A 373 -10.85 19.86 12.14
C LYS A 373 -11.05 21.09 11.25
N LEU A 374 -10.56 21.04 10.02
CA LEU A 374 -10.69 22.13 9.02
C LEU A 374 -12.15 22.47 8.69
N LEU A 375 -13.03 21.46 8.63
CA LEU A 375 -14.45 21.66 8.35
C LEU A 375 -15.28 22.09 9.57
N GLY A 376 -14.65 22.21 10.75
CA GLY A 376 -15.32 22.53 12.01
C GLY A 376 -16.30 21.45 12.46
N LEU A 377 -16.05 20.18 12.11
CA LEU A 377 -16.93 19.04 12.37
C LEU A 377 -16.49 18.18 13.57
N LYS A 378 -15.42 18.53 14.28
CA LYS A 378 -14.97 17.78 15.47
C LYS A 378 -15.95 17.76 16.64
N ASN A 379 -16.90 18.70 16.68
CA ASN A 379 -17.96 18.72 17.68
C ASN A 379 -19.20 17.89 17.28
N ASP A 380 -19.21 17.28 16.08
CA ASP A 380 -20.27 16.35 15.68
C ASP A 380 -20.20 15.08 16.53
N THR A 381 -21.35 14.56 16.97
CA THR A 381 -21.41 13.36 17.83
C THR A 381 -20.87 12.10 17.16
N LEU A 382 -20.78 12.10 15.83
CA LEU A 382 -20.22 11.00 15.05
C LEU A 382 -18.71 11.14 14.82
N ALA A 383 -18.12 12.31 15.09
CA ALA A 383 -16.70 12.53 14.89
C ALA A 383 -15.88 11.71 15.91
N PRO A 384 -14.89 10.92 15.45
CA PRO A 384 -14.05 10.15 16.36
C PRO A 384 -13.22 11.07 17.26
N PRO A 385 -12.93 10.68 18.52
CA PRO A 385 -12.02 11.42 19.37
C PRO A 385 -10.59 11.34 18.84
N ASP A 386 -9.74 12.28 19.27
CA ASP A 386 -8.30 12.20 19.03
C ASP A 386 -7.68 11.04 19.82
N PHE A 387 -6.62 10.44 19.28
CA PHE A 387 -5.91 9.38 19.98
C PHE A 387 -5.21 9.92 21.22
N LEU A 388 -5.30 9.15 22.31
CA LEU A 388 -4.60 9.41 23.57
C LEU A 388 -3.16 8.89 23.57
N THR A 389 -2.76 8.19 22.51
CA THR A 389 -1.43 7.59 22.33
C THR A 389 -0.94 7.82 20.91
N ASN A 390 0.37 7.68 20.69
CA ASN A 390 1.03 7.71 19.38
C ASN A 390 0.66 6.47 18.56
N SER A 391 -0.57 6.46 18.07
CA SER A 391 -1.21 5.37 17.37
C SER A 391 -1.28 5.60 15.87
N TYR A 392 -1.37 4.50 15.13
CA TYR A 392 -1.69 4.49 13.71
C TYR A 392 -2.94 3.62 13.51
N GLN A 393 -3.93 4.17 12.80
CA GLN A 393 -5.09 3.42 12.35
C GLN A 393 -5.21 3.56 10.83
N GLY A 394 -5.03 2.45 10.13
CA GLY A 394 -5.30 2.35 8.70
C GLY A 394 -6.80 2.21 8.45
N LEU A 395 -7.25 2.75 7.33
CA LEU A 395 -8.63 2.72 6.87
C LEU A 395 -8.62 2.25 5.41
N THR A 396 -9.34 1.17 5.10
CA THR A 396 -9.71 0.88 3.71
C THR A 396 -10.82 1.87 3.34
N TRP A 397 -10.42 2.99 2.76
CA TRP A 397 -11.29 4.13 2.49
C TRP A 397 -12.19 3.87 1.29
N LYS A 398 -11.65 3.28 0.22
CA LYS A 398 -12.40 2.84 -0.97
C LYS A 398 -12.30 1.33 -1.10
N LEU A 399 -13.44 0.67 -1.29
CA LEU A 399 -13.50 -0.74 -1.66
C LEU A 399 -13.50 -0.87 -3.18
N ALA A 400 -12.79 -1.85 -3.73
CA ALA A 400 -12.75 -2.13 -5.16
C ALA A 400 -13.89 -3.06 -5.55
N TYR A 401 -14.54 -2.80 -6.68
CA TYR A 401 -15.48 -3.75 -7.27
C TYR A 401 -14.74 -4.92 -7.92
N SER A 402 -15.32 -6.12 -7.79
CA SER A 402 -14.76 -7.32 -8.38
C SER A 402 -14.83 -7.27 -9.91
N PRO A 403 -13.71 -7.54 -10.63
CA PRO A 403 -13.74 -7.67 -12.08
C PRO A 403 -14.47 -8.93 -12.56
N SER A 404 -14.67 -9.93 -11.69
CA SER A 404 -15.42 -11.17 -12.00
C SER A 404 -16.92 -11.05 -11.67
N ASP A 405 -17.28 -10.12 -10.78
CA ASP A 405 -18.62 -9.89 -10.28
C ASP A 405 -18.77 -8.40 -9.92
N PRO A 406 -19.22 -7.56 -10.87
CA PRO A 406 -19.24 -6.11 -10.70
C PRO A 406 -20.28 -5.61 -9.69
N THR A 407 -21.01 -6.52 -9.03
CA THR A 407 -22.03 -6.24 -8.01
C THR A 407 -21.51 -6.39 -6.58
N SER A 408 -20.30 -6.94 -6.39
CA SER A 408 -19.70 -7.14 -5.08
C SER A 408 -18.28 -6.58 -5.00
N PHE A 409 -17.78 -6.44 -3.77
CA PHE A 409 -16.45 -5.94 -3.50
C PHE A 409 -15.40 -7.05 -3.54
N GLU A 410 -14.25 -6.72 -4.11
CA GLU A 410 -13.11 -7.63 -4.28
C GLU A 410 -12.45 -7.96 -2.93
N GLU A 411 -12.56 -7.07 -1.94
CA GLU A 411 -12.11 -7.29 -0.57
C GLU A 411 -12.76 -8.49 0.14
N PHE A 412 -13.88 -8.98 -0.36
CA PHE A 412 -14.59 -10.14 0.21
C PHE A 412 -14.44 -11.41 -0.62
N LYS A 413 -13.57 -11.41 -1.64
CA LYS A 413 -13.33 -12.56 -2.51
C LYS A 413 -12.10 -13.35 -2.05
N SER A 414 -12.03 -14.62 -2.46
CA SER A 414 -10.86 -15.48 -2.29
C SER A 414 -10.03 -15.53 -3.56
N HIS A 415 -8.72 -15.67 -3.41
CA HIS A 415 -7.71 -15.56 -4.47
C HIS A 415 -6.71 -16.72 -4.40
N PRO A 416 -7.16 -17.99 -4.50
CA PRO A 416 -6.26 -19.13 -4.41
C PRO A 416 -5.24 -19.09 -5.56
N ALA A 417 -3.97 -19.29 -5.23
CA ALA A 417 -2.92 -19.44 -6.21
C ALA A 417 -3.16 -20.71 -7.04
N GLN A 418 -2.83 -20.67 -8.32
CA GLN A 418 -2.91 -21.85 -9.19
C GLN A 418 -1.82 -22.87 -8.87
N PHE A 419 -0.65 -22.38 -8.44
CA PHE A 419 0.50 -23.20 -8.12
C PHE A 419 1.06 -22.82 -6.75
N VAL A 420 1.41 -23.82 -5.96
CA VAL A 420 2.06 -23.65 -4.66
C VAL A 420 3.35 -24.47 -4.66
N PHE A 421 4.48 -23.80 -4.45
CA PHE A 421 5.79 -24.42 -4.29
C PHE A 421 6.23 -24.29 -2.83
N PRO A 422 6.02 -25.32 -1.99
CA PRO A 422 6.49 -25.26 -0.62
C PRO A 422 8.01 -25.16 -0.57
N LEU A 423 8.53 -24.36 0.36
CA LEU A 423 9.96 -24.37 0.68
C LEU A 423 10.24 -25.65 1.49
N LEU A 424 10.98 -26.57 0.90
CA LEU A 424 11.39 -27.82 1.51
C LEU A 424 12.84 -27.71 1.98
N PRO A 425 13.32 -28.54 2.91
CA PRO A 425 14.73 -28.52 3.32
C PRO A 425 15.76 -28.72 2.18
N SER A 426 15.32 -29.20 1.02
CA SER A 426 16.12 -29.44 -0.18
C SER A 426 16.04 -28.33 -1.23
N THR A 427 15.20 -27.31 -1.03
CA THR A 427 15.11 -26.09 -1.86
C THR A 427 15.83 -24.97 -1.16
#